data_AF-A0AB34PPS8-F1
#
_entry.id   AF-A0AB34PPS8-F1
#
_cell.length_a   1.000
_cell.length_b   1.000
_cell.length_c   1.000
_cell.angle_alpha   90.00
_cell.angle_beta   90.00
_cell.angle_gamma   90.00
#
_symmetry.space_group_name_H-M   'P 1'
#
loop_
_entity.id
_entity.type
_entity.pdbx_description
1 polymer ?
#
loop_
_entity_poly.entity_id
_entity_poly.type
_entity_poly.pdbx_seq_one_letter_code
_entity_poly.pdbx_strand_id
1 'polypeptide(L)'
;MVMPNPKEYTAIHGVSRLLTYLNNYPAEGTGTLFLSEKAKNLMGPKLPQILVEYSTATQLNLFGNYPEKSDVAPSALFIALFSIIAILHLTVFSINYYRGHYFWLSLGWVFYAICRVLGFALRIVWSRDLTDCKVGITSEVFLIVPTVLIASFNLVLAQRIFTWRHPVGGSRRIFWTLMWILYALVAGVVAMTIVTSAGLNIYLLSEANYARYKKVIMCTSVLIIVYSLTAVGLILLAWLFKPTKKDENLYTYQPWWIESFSPFYFVKKGEPQAAAISFLKRNHNHRYAIRVIAATHHLHKTVKGLTNQRGDLTHNVSLMIIGVTTLIILVSSILRSIICFQGRMMYFTSPVGSPAVMYVFWGALEFGVNLLYIIGRVDLRFYRPDRLPKDVRNVVTAEQSLYPSEIEDEGEDQEVLDKESLDKVPQPYSGEEPSTNNNHDDNGFSFGFSDSDEKDNHTDHDGHKDHDGFDFTNGASEKPKNNLPYPFKEKSDTVSEFHF
;
A
#
# COMPACT_ATOMS: atom_id res chain seq x y z
N MET A 1 39.17 1.35 -2.53
CA MET A 1 39.66 2.08 -1.33
C MET A 1 40.61 1.16 -0.58
N VAL A 2 41.68 1.67 0.05
CA VAL A 2 42.65 0.82 0.78
C VAL A 2 42.51 1.09 2.27
N MET A 3 41.41 0.57 2.83
CA MET A 3 41.09 0.73 4.24
C MET A 3 42.23 0.21 5.14
N PRO A 4 42.64 0.95 6.18
CA PRO A 4 43.63 0.49 7.14
C PRO A 4 43.05 -0.68 7.97
N ASN A 5 43.91 -1.66 8.31
CA ASN A 5 43.51 -2.81 9.13
C ASN A 5 43.18 -2.37 10.57
N PRO A 6 41.94 -2.51 11.07
CA PRO A 6 41.58 -2.09 12.43
C PRO A 6 42.31 -2.86 13.54
N LYS A 7 42.89 -4.03 13.22
CA LYS A 7 43.65 -4.87 14.16
C LYS A 7 45.14 -4.51 14.25
N GLU A 8 45.66 -3.66 13.37
CA GLU A 8 47.07 -3.26 13.39
C GLU A 8 47.25 -1.97 14.21
N TYR A 9 48.19 -2.00 15.15
CA TYR A 9 48.48 -0.86 16.01
C TYR A 9 49.20 0.24 15.22
N THR A 10 48.39 1.14 14.69
CA THR A 10 48.79 2.30 13.87
C THR A 10 48.50 3.59 14.65
N ALA A 11 49.09 4.71 14.23
CA ALA A 11 48.78 6.02 14.84
C ALA A 11 47.27 6.35 14.78
N ILE A 12 46.60 5.97 13.69
CA ILE A 12 45.15 6.14 13.55
C ILE A 12 44.35 5.24 14.51
N HIS A 13 44.75 3.96 14.66
CA HIS A 13 44.17 3.07 15.68
C HIS A 13 44.35 3.67 17.09
N GLY A 14 45.54 4.16 17.44
CA GLY A 14 45.80 4.82 18.72
C GLY A 14 44.87 6.01 19.00
N VAL A 15 44.67 6.90 18.01
CA VAL A 15 43.75 8.03 18.10
C VAL A 15 42.29 7.55 18.25
N SER A 16 41.85 6.56 17.48
CA SER A 16 40.50 6.01 17.60
C SER A 16 40.26 5.33 18.95
N ARG A 17 41.24 4.61 19.50
CA ARG A 17 41.16 4.03 20.86
C ARG A 17 41.08 5.11 21.93
N LEU A 18 41.86 6.19 21.81
CA LEU A 18 41.75 7.35 22.72
C LEU A 18 40.34 7.96 22.65
N LEU A 19 39.78 8.14 21.45
CA LEU A 19 38.41 8.63 21.26
C LEU A 19 37.36 7.69 21.87
N THR A 20 37.53 6.36 21.81
CA THR A 20 36.61 5.45 22.52
C THR A 20 36.67 5.64 24.03
N TYR A 21 37.87 5.69 24.65
CA TYR A 21 37.98 5.92 26.10
C TYR A 21 37.38 7.26 26.53
N LEU A 22 37.61 8.34 25.77
CA LEU A 22 37.05 9.67 26.03
C LEU A 22 35.51 9.77 25.92
N ASN A 23 34.85 8.82 25.23
CA ASN A 23 33.39 8.78 25.11
C ASN A 23 32.77 7.58 25.84
N ASN A 24 33.36 7.18 26.99
CA ASN A 24 32.90 6.09 27.86
C ASN A 24 32.92 4.68 27.22
N TYR A 25 33.99 4.39 26.47
CA TYR A 25 34.30 3.09 25.87
C TYR A 25 33.13 2.42 25.10
N PRO A 26 32.60 3.09 24.06
CA PRO A 26 31.56 2.53 23.21
C PRO A 26 32.15 1.47 22.25
N ALA A 27 31.26 0.62 21.75
CA ALA A 27 31.57 -0.38 20.74
C ALA A 27 32.08 0.27 19.45
N GLU A 28 33.08 -0.36 18.83
CA GLU A 28 33.71 0.15 17.61
C GLU A 28 32.72 0.14 16.43
N GLY A 29 32.78 1.20 15.61
CA GLY A 29 31.85 1.40 14.48
C GLY A 29 30.48 2.00 14.85
N THR A 30 30.30 2.53 16.06
CA THR A 30 29.05 3.19 16.51
C THR A 30 29.19 4.71 16.64
N GLY A 31 28.07 5.44 16.64
CA GLY A 31 27.99 6.90 16.82
C GLY A 31 28.69 7.71 15.73
N THR A 32 28.74 7.18 14.51
CA THR A 32 29.51 7.74 13.37
C THR A 32 29.09 9.16 13.00
N LEU A 33 27.81 9.51 13.10
CA LEU A 33 27.31 10.87 12.87
C LEU A 33 27.84 11.82 13.94
N PHE A 34 27.71 11.46 15.21
CA PHE A 34 28.18 12.23 16.36
C PHE A 34 29.70 12.43 16.34
N LEU A 35 30.45 11.41 15.94
CA LEU A 35 31.90 11.48 15.77
C LEU A 35 32.30 12.31 14.54
N SER A 36 31.56 12.21 13.42
CA SER A 36 31.76 13.03 12.21
C SER A 36 31.51 14.51 12.50
N GLU A 37 30.40 14.87 13.16
CA GLU A 37 30.08 16.25 13.53
C GLU A 37 31.10 16.83 14.52
N LYS A 38 31.51 16.07 15.56
CA LYS A 38 32.63 16.46 16.44
C LYS A 38 33.93 16.69 15.68
N ALA A 39 34.30 15.77 14.78
CA ALA A 39 35.53 15.87 13.99
C ALA A 39 35.51 17.08 13.04
N LYS A 40 34.37 17.37 12.41
CA LYS A 40 34.19 18.52 11.51
C LYS A 40 34.27 19.85 12.25
N ASN A 41 33.76 19.91 13.48
CA ASN A 41 33.86 21.09 14.34
C ASN A 41 35.30 21.35 14.83
N LEU A 42 36.13 20.31 14.95
CA LEU A 42 37.53 20.42 15.44
C LEU A 42 38.55 20.64 14.32
N MET A 43 38.39 19.95 13.17
CA MET A 43 39.38 19.93 12.07
C MET A 43 38.89 20.61 10.79
N GLY A 44 37.70 21.22 10.82
CA GLY A 44 37.04 21.79 9.66
C GLY A 44 36.27 20.76 8.83
N PRO A 45 35.51 21.20 7.80
CA PRO A 45 34.52 20.36 7.13
C PRO A 45 35.10 19.21 6.31
N LYS A 46 36.40 19.26 5.96
CA LYS A 46 37.10 18.21 5.19
C LYS A 46 37.99 17.40 6.12
N LEU A 47 37.48 16.25 6.59
CA LEU A 47 38.24 15.36 7.45
C LEU A 47 39.41 14.70 6.68
N PRO A 48 40.58 14.49 7.30
CA PRO A 48 41.67 13.72 6.69
C PRO A 48 41.19 12.32 6.28
N GLN A 49 41.44 11.93 5.02
CA GLN A 49 40.90 10.71 4.42
C GLN A 49 41.09 9.47 5.31
N ILE A 50 42.27 9.29 5.91
CA ILE A 50 42.59 8.14 6.79
C ILE A 50 41.66 7.97 8.00
N LEU A 51 41.11 9.06 8.55
CA LEU A 51 40.10 9.01 9.63
C LEU A 51 38.77 8.48 9.10
N VAL A 52 38.39 8.88 7.89
CA VAL A 52 37.19 8.38 7.20
C VAL A 52 37.37 6.90 6.87
N GLU A 53 38.52 6.51 6.31
CA GLU A 53 38.78 5.11 5.93
C GLU A 53 38.78 4.18 7.15
N TYR A 54 39.41 4.59 8.27
CA TYR A 54 39.39 3.81 9.51
C TYR A 54 37.99 3.75 10.16
N SER A 55 37.23 4.85 10.11
CA SER A 55 35.86 4.88 10.62
C SER A 55 34.93 4.00 9.78
N THR A 56 35.04 4.01 8.46
CA THR A 56 34.30 3.09 7.57
C THR A 56 34.72 1.64 7.80
N ALA A 57 36.03 1.36 7.92
CA ALA A 57 36.57 0.02 8.13
C ALA A 57 36.04 -0.68 9.40
N THR A 58 35.77 0.08 10.46
CA THR A 58 35.27 -0.40 11.76
C THR A 58 33.75 -0.48 11.86
N GLN A 59 32.99 0.20 10.98
CA GLN A 59 31.53 0.12 10.94
C GLN A 59 31.01 -1.26 10.52
N LEU A 60 29.74 -1.56 10.84
CA LEU A 60 29.06 -2.77 10.40
C LEU A 60 28.97 -2.82 8.87
N ASN A 61 29.29 -3.98 8.27
CA ASN A 61 29.22 -4.21 6.82
C ASN A 61 27.77 -4.11 6.30
N LEU A 62 27.58 -3.33 5.24
CA LEU A 62 26.28 -3.10 4.59
C LEU A 62 26.08 -4.06 3.40
N PHE A 63 24.83 -4.33 3.02
CA PHE A 63 24.54 -5.12 1.82
C PHE A 63 24.76 -4.26 0.57
N GLY A 64 25.93 -4.41 -0.06
CA GLY A 64 26.39 -3.54 -1.13
C GLY A 64 27.53 -2.60 -0.75
N ASN A 65 28.05 -2.67 0.49
CA ASN A 65 29.12 -1.80 1.00
C ASN A 65 28.74 -0.30 1.04
N TYR A 66 29.53 0.47 1.78
CA TYR A 66 29.67 1.92 1.61
C TYR A 66 30.12 2.24 0.18
N PRO A 67 29.59 3.29 -0.46
CA PRO A 67 29.85 3.55 -1.88
C PRO A 67 31.24 4.13 -2.14
N GLU A 68 31.92 3.63 -3.16
CA GLU A 68 33.16 4.20 -3.69
C GLU A 68 32.88 5.04 -4.95
N LYS A 69 33.90 5.72 -5.51
CA LYS A 69 33.77 6.47 -6.77
C LYS A 69 33.32 5.59 -7.95
N SER A 70 33.52 4.27 -7.86
CA SER A 70 32.99 3.27 -8.80
C SER A 70 31.47 3.17 -8.82
N ASP A 71 30.79 3.51 -7.71
CA ASP A 71 29.33 3.40 -7.56
C ASP A 71 28.57 4.47 -8.34
N VAL A 72 29.25 5.52 -8.83
CA VAL A 72 28.63 6.64 -9.54
C VAL A 72 27.97 6.18 -10.84
N ALA A 73 28.69 5.42 -11.68
CA ALA A 73 28.19 4.94 -12.97
C ALA A 73 27.03 3.93 -12.88
N PRO A 74 27.11 2.83 -12.09
CA PRO A 74 25.98 1.90 -11.95
C PRO A 74 24.78 2.55 -11.25
N SER A 75 24.98 3.41 -10.24
CA SER A 75 23.87 4.17 -9.65
C SER A 75 23.17 5.07 -10.68
N ALA A 76 23.93 5.77 -11.54
CA ALA A 76 23.37 6.62 -12.59
C ALA A 76 22.56 5.81 -13.62
N LEU A 77 23.04 4.61 -13.99
CA LEU A 77 22.29 3.68 -14.83
C LEU A 77 20.96 3.27 -14.18
N PHE A 78 20.97 2.85 -12.90
CA PHE A 78 19.74 2.43 -12.24
C PHE A 78 18.77 3.58 -11.96
N ILE A 79 19.26 4.81 -11.73
CA ILE A 79 18.41 6.01 -11.71
C ILE A 79 17.64 6.13 -13.03
N ALA A 80 18.32 6.10 -14.18
CA ALA A 80 17.66 6.21 -15.48
C ALA A 80 16.65 5.06 -15.71
N LEU A 81 17.03 3.82 -15.39
CA LEU A 81 16.16 2.65 -15.55
C LEU A 81 14.91 2.71 -14.66
N PHE A 82 15.03 3.05 -13.38
CA PHE A 82 13.87 3.17 -12.48
C PHE A 82 13.03 4.42 -12.75
N SER A 83 13.61 5.52 -13.26
CA SER A 83 12.84 6.65 -13.80
C SER A 83 11.96 6.24 -14.98
N ILE A 84 12.48 5.42 -15.91
CA ILE A 84 11.68 4.86 -17.02
C ILE A 84 10.55 3.96 -16.49
N ILE A 85 10.82 3.10 -15.50
CA ILE A 85 9.79 2.27 -14.85
C ILE A 85 8.69 3.12 -14.19
N ALA A 86 9.07 4.19 -13.47
CA ALA A 86 8.11 5.11 -12.86
C ALA A 86 7.21 5.79 -13.90
N ILE A 87 7.80 6.29 -15.00
CA ILE A 87 7.06 6.90 -16.11
C ILE A 87 6.12 5.89 -16.79
N LEU A 88 6.57 4.64 -17.01
CA LEU A 88 5.75 3.60 -17.64
C LEU A 88 4.56 3.20 -16.76
N HIS A 89 4.78 2.96 -15.46
CA HIS A 89 3.68 2.65 -14.52
C HIS A 89 2.70 3.81 -14.36
N LEU A 90 3.19 5.06 -14.30
CA LEU A 90 2.33 6.25 -14.26
C LEU A 90 1.52 6.40 -15.55
N THR A 91 2.15 6.19 -16.71
CA THR A 91 1.48 6.26 -18.03
C THR A 91 0.37 5.22 -18.14
N VAL A 92 0.64 3.96 -17.79
CA VAL A 92 -0.38 2.90 -17.77
C VAL A 92 -1.51 3.22 -16.77
N PHE A 93 -1.18 3.71 -15.57
CA PHE A 93 -2.18 4.12 -14.58
C PHE A 93 -3.08 5.25 -15.10
N SER A 94 -2.50 6.36 -15.60
CA SER A 94 -3.27 7.50 -16.11
C SER A 94 -4.16 7.11 -17.29
N ILE A 95 -3.64 6.32 -18.24
CA ILE A 95 -4.42 5.82 -19.39
C ILE A 95 -5.61 4.96 -18.92
N ASN A 96 -5.41 4.07 -17.95
CA ASN A 96 -6.47 3.25 -17.37
C ASN A 96 -7.47 4.10 -16.57
N TYR A 97 -7.00 5.10 -15.82
CA TYR A 97 -7.82 6.03 -15.03
C TYR A 97 -8.76 6.85 -15.93
N TYR A 98 -8.27 7.46 -17.00
CA TYR A 98 -9.08 8.18 -17.99
C TYR A 98 -10.06 7.28 -18.77
N ARG A 99 -9.88 5.95 -18.69
CA ARG A 99 -10.79 4.93 -19.27
C ARG A 99 -11.78 4.35 -18.25
N GLY A 100 -11.71 4.76 -16.98
CA GLY A 100 -12.59 4.35 -15.89
C GLY A 100 -12.18 3.04 -15.19
N HIS A 101 -10.91 2.61 -15.32
CA HIS A 101 -10.39 1.32 -14.87
C HIS A 101 -9.36 1.50 -13.73
N TYR A 102 -9.84 1.62 -12.48
CA TYR A 102 -9.02 2.06 -11.36
C TYR A 102 -8.16 0.93 -10.75
N PHE A 103 -6.85 0.93 -11.03
CA PHE A 103 -5.89 -0.02 -10.44
C PHE A 103 -4.87 0.69 -9.54
N TRP A 104 -5.30 1.07 -8.34
CA TRP A 104 -4.52 1.87 -7.37
C TRP A 104 -3.14 1.29 -7.01
N LEU A 105 -2.96 -0.03 -7.09
CA LEU A 105 -1.68 -0.70 -6.83
C LEU A 105 -0.57 -0.25 -7.80
N SER A 106 -0.90 0.27 -8.99
CA SER A 106 0.10 0.86 -9.90
C SER A 106 0.78 2.10 -9.33
N LEU A 107 0.10 2.91 -8.51
CA LEU A 107 0.75 4.02 -7.80
C LEU A 107 1.75 3.51 -6.75
N GLY A 108 1.52 2.31 -6.19
CA GLY A 108 2.50 1.61 -5.36
C GLY A 108 3.79 1.30 -6.11
N TRP A 109 3.71 0.84 -7.36
CA TRP A 109 4.89 0.64 -8.22
C TRP A 109 5.58 1.94 -8.62
N VAL A 110 4.84 3.03 -8.87
CA VAL A 110 5.43 4.37 -9.09
C VAL A 110 6.20 4.85 -7.85
N PHE A 111 5.60 4.76 -6.66
CA PHE A 111 6.25 5.12 -5.39
C PHE A 111 7.50 4.26 -5.12
N TYR A 112 7.40 2.95 -5.29
CA TYR A 112 8.53 2.01 -5.22
C TYR A 112 9.69 2.43 -6.14
N ALA A 113 9.39 2.83 -7.38
CA ALA A 113 10.40 3.21 -8.36
C ALA A 113 11.04 4.58 -8.02
N ILE A 114 10.26 5.51 -7.46
CA ILE A 114 10.78 6.77 -6.90
C ILE A 114 11.73 6.49 -5.73
N CYS A 115 11.40 5.56 -4.82
CA CYS A 115 12.30 5.14 -3.75
C CYS A 115 13.62 4.57 -4.31
N ARG A 116 13.57 3.70 -5.34
CA ARG A 116 14.78 3.19 -6.01
C ARG A 116 15.62 4.33 -6.61
N VAL A 117 15.00 5.29 -7.29
CA VAL A 117 15.68 6.49 -7.83
C VAL A 117 16.35 7.30 -6.72
N LEU A 118 15.64 7.61 -5.63
CA LEU A 118 16.17 8.38 -4.50
C LEU A 118 17.33 7.64 -3.81
N GLY A 119 17.22 6.33 -3.58
CA GLY A 119 18.27 5.52 -2.98
C GLY A 119 19.57 5.54 -3.81
N PHE A 120 19.49 5.30 -5.12
CA PHE A 120 20.67 5.37 -5.97
C PHE A 120 21.21 6.81 -6.14
N ALA A 121 20.35 7.83 -6.16
CA ALA A 121 20.78 9.23 -6.24
C ALA A 121 21.56 9.67 -4.97
N LEU A 122 21.04 9.32 -3.78
CA LEU A 122 21.73 9.59 -2.51
C LEU A 122 23.02 8.77 -2.38
N ARG A 123 23.07 7.54 -2.91
CA ARG A 123 24.31 6.75 -3.00
C ARG A 123 25.40 7.44 -3.83
N ILE A 124 25.04 8.13 -4.93
CA ILE A 124 25.99 8.96 -5.70
C ILE A 124 26.51 10.13 -4.86
N VAL A 125 25.65 10.81 -4.08
CA VAL A 125 26.08 11.91 -3.20
C VAL A 125 27.02 11.38 -2.11
N TRP A 126 26.65 10.28 -1.44
CA TRP A 126 27.45 9.65 -0.39
C TRP A 126 28.82 9.14 -0.88
N SER A 127 28.91 8.69 -2.14
CA SER A 127 30.20 8.30 -2.78
C SER A 127 31.22 9.45 -2.91
N ARG A 128 30.77 10.71 -2.74
CA ARG A 128 31.62 11.91 -2.81
C ARG A 128 32.09 12.37 -1.43
N ASP A 129 31.28 12.15 -0.40
CA ASP A 129 31.63 12.40 1.00
C ASP A 129 30.94 11.36 1.91
N LEU A 130 31.69 10.33 2.33
CA LEU A 130 31.21 9.31 3.25
C LEU A 130 30.90 9.86 4.66
N THR A 131 31.38 11.07 4.99
CA THR A 131 31.20 11.70 6.30
C THR A 131 29.84 12.41 6.44
N ASP A 132 29.04 12.47 5.38
CA ASP A 132 27.61 12.79 5.47
C ASP A 132 26.80 11.51 5.80
N CYS A 133 26.79 11.18 7.09
CA CYS A 133 26.03 10.03 7.58
C CYS A 133 24.51 10.21 7.41
N LYS A 134 23.99 11.43 7.26
CA LYS A 134 22.55 11.68 7.09
C LYS A 134 22.12 11.22 5.69
N VAL A 135 22.83 11.67 4.65
CA VAL A 135 22.65 11.18 3.27
C VAL A 135 22.86 9.65 3.20
N GLY A 136 23.85 9.11 3.91
CA GLY A 136 24.09 7.66 3.98
C GLY A 136 22.93 6.84 4.54
N ILE A 137 22.39 7.23 5.70
CA ILE A 137 21.22 6.57 6.32
C ILE A 137 20.01 6.64 5.38
N THR A 138 19.74 7.81 4.79
CA THR A 138 18.60 7.99 3.88
C THR A 138 18.77 7.20 2.58
N SER A 139 20.00 7.10 2.05
CA SER A 139 20.36 6.22 0.92
C SER A 139 20.02 4.76 1.23
N GLU A 140 20.54 4.22 2.34
CA GLU A 140 20.30 2.83 2.74
C GLU A 140 18.80 2.55 2.93
N VAL A 141 18.07 3.43 3.62
CA VAL A 141 16.61 3.31 3.80
C VAL A 141 15.88 3.21 2.46
N PHE A 142 16.16 4.11 1.51
CA PHE A 142 15.52 4.10 0.19
C PHE A 142 15.99 2.94 -0.71
N LEU A 143 17.16 2.34 -0.46
CA LEU A 143 17.58 1.10 -1.12
C LEU A 143 16.98 -0.16 -0.47
N ILE A 144 16.60 -0.08 0.80
CA ILE A 144 16.08 -1.21 1.59
C ILE A 144 14.57 -1.39 1.44
N VAL A 145 13.79 -0.32 1.66
CA VAL A 145 12.32 -0.33 1.68
C VAL A 145 11.69 -0.92 0.41
N PRO A 146 12.17 -0.64 -0.82
CA PRO A 146 11.57 -1.16 -2.05
C PRO A 146 11.46 -2.69 -2.08
N THR A 147 12.47 -3.40 -1.56
CA THR A 147 12.49 -4.88 -1.44
C THR A 147 11.24 -5.42 -0.72
N VAL A 148 10.80 -4.72 0.34
CA VAL A 148 9.66 -5.12 1.16
C VAL A 148 8.34 -4.74 0.47
N LEU A 149 8.30 -3.59 -0.20
CA LEU A 149 7.13 -3.16 -0.97
C LEU A 149 6.75 -4.17 -2.07
N ILE A 150 7.72 -4.72 -2.81
CA ILE A 150 7.41 -5.75 -3.83
C ILE A 150 6.80 -7.00 -3.17
N ALA A 151 7.31 -7.44 -2.02
CA ALA A 151 6.71 -8.57 -1.28
C ALA A 151 5.25 -8.28 -0.87
N SER A 152 4.96 -7.04 -0.45
CA SER A 152 3.58 -6.60 -0.17
C SER A 152 2.70 -6.56 -1.42
N PHE A 153 3.22 -6.09 -2.55
CA PHE A 153 2.48 -6.11 -3.81
C PHE A 153 2.18 -7.55 -4.25
N ASN A 154 3.15 -8.46 -4.18
CA ASN A 154 2.94 -9.89 -4.43
C ASN A 154 1.90 -10.52 -3.50
N LEU A 155 1.88 -10.16 -2.22
CA LEU A 155 0.85 -10.64 -1.28
C LEU A 155 -0.55 -10.11 -1.65
N VAL A 156 -0.69 -8.83 -2.00
CA VAL A 156 -1.96 -8.25 -2.49
C VAL A 156 -2.44 -8.96 -3.77
N LEU A 157 -1.53 -9.29 -4.69
CA LEU A 157 -1.85 -10.02 -5.91
C LEU A 157 -2.24 -11.48 -5.62
N ALA A 158 -1.54 -12.15 -4.69
CA ALA A 158 -1.88 -13.50 -4.22
C ALA A 158 -3.23 -13.54 -3.49
N GLN A 159 -3.55 -12.54 -2.65
CA GLN A 159 -4.86 -12.37 -2.01
C GLN A 159 -5.98 -12.27 -3.06
N ARG A 160 -5.74 -11.57 -4.18
CA ARG A 160 -6.71 -11.47 -5.28
C ARG A 160 -6.96 -12.80 -5.99
N ILE A 161 -5.93 -13.62 -6.17
CA ILE A 161 -6.04 -15.00 -6.66
C ILE A 161 -6.76 -15.90 -5.64
N PHE A 162 -6.45 -15.78 -4.35
CA PHE A 162 -7.10 -16.58 -3.32
C PHE A 162 -8.61 -16.33 -3.27
N THR A 163 -9.09 -15.08 -3.22
CA THR A 163 -10.54 -14.78 -3.29
C THR A 163 -11.17 -15.19 -4.62
N TRP A 164 -10.40 -15.29 -5.71
CA TRP A 164 -10.93 -15.76 -6.98
C TRP A 164 -11.15 -17.28 -6.99
N ARG A 165 -10.21 -18.03 -6.40
CA ARG A 165 -10.28 -19.50 -6.29
C ARG A 165 -11.27 -19.95 -5.20
N HIS A 166 -11.33 -19.20 -4.10
CA HIS A 166 -12.18 -19.43 -2.93
C HIS A 166 -12.96 -18.15 -2.58
N PRO A 167 -14.04 -17.82 -3.32
CA PRO A 167 -14.83 -16.61 -3.07
C PRO A 167 -15.34 -16.49 -1.63
N VAL A 168 -15.89 -17.57 -1.05
CA VAL A 168 -16.42 -17.57 0.32
C VAL A 168 -15.28 -17.51 1.34
N GLY A 169 -14.20 -18.27 1.11
CA GLY A 169 -13.02 -18.23 1.98
C GLY A 169 -12.36 -16.83 2.03
N GLY A 170 -12.22 -16.18 0.88
CA GLY A 170 -11.57 -14.88 0.72
C GLY A 170 -12.44 -13.66 1.05
N SER A 171 -13.72 -13.83 1.38
CA SER A 171 -14.60 -12.75 1.87
C SER A 171 -14.81 -12.78 3.39
N ARG A 172 -14.57 -13.90 4.06
CA ARG A 172 -14.73 -14.04 5.52
C ARG A 172 -13.91 -13.01 6.29
N ARG A 173 -14.49 -12.48 7.37
CA ARG A 173 -13.86 -11.49 8.27
C ARG A 173 -12.49 -11.97 8.76
N ILE A 174 -12.39 -13.21 9.25
CA ILE A 174 -11.16 -13.84 9.74
C ILE A 174 -10.01 -13.75 8.71
N PHE A 175 -10.30 -14.00 7.43
CA PHE A 175 -9.30 -13.90 6.36
C PHE A 175 -8.81 -12.45 6.18
N TRP A 176 -9.73 -11.48 6.19
CA TRP A 176 -9.37 -10.07 6.09
C TRP A 176 -8.62 -9.56 7.32
N THR A 177 -8.99 -9.97 8.54
CA THR A 177 -8.25 -9.65 9.76
C THR A 177 -6.83 -10.21 9.70
N LEU A 178 -6.64 -11.46 9.24
CA LEU A 178 -5.32 -12.07 9.06
C LEU A 178 -4.48 -11.29 8.02
N MET A 179 -5.07 -10.89 6.89
CA MET A 179 -4.40 -10.04 5.90
C MET A 179 -4.00 -8.68 6.49
N TRP A 180 -4.88 -8.01 7.23
CA TRP A 180 -4.59 -6.72 7.89
C TRP A 180 -3.47 -6.83 8.92
N ILE A 181 -3.49 -7.86 9.79
CA ILE A 181 -2.40 -8.16 10.73
C ILE A 181 -1.08 -8.36 9.98
N LEU A 182 -1.10 -9.09 8.86
CA LEU A 182 0.08 -9.35 8.07
C LEU A 182 0.63 -8.09 7.37
N TYR A 183 -0.22 -7.18 6.89
CA TYR A 183 0.23 -5.87 6.39
C TYR A 183 0.76 -4.96 7.51
N ALA A 184 0.14 -4.96 8.69
CA ALA A 184 0.58 -4.17 9.84
C ALA A 184 1.93 -4.64 10.41
N LEU A 185 2.14 -5.96 10.50
CA LEU A 185 3.42 -6.57 10.87
C LEU A 185 4.57 -6.06 9.98
N VAL A 186 4.30 -5.91 8.68
CA VAL A 186 5.29 -5.50 7.67
C VAL A 186 5.62 -4.02 7.77
N ALA A 187 4.61 -3.17 8.03
CA ALA A 187 4.86 -1.77 8.38
C ALA A 187 5.76 -1.66 9.63
N GLY A 188 5.54 -2.51 10.64
CA GLY A 188 6.41 -2.64 11.81
C GLY A 188 7.84 -3.09 11.48
N VAL A 189 8.01 -4.06 10.59
CA VAL A 189 9.34 -4.51 10.11
C VAL A 189 10.06 -3.39 9.33
N VAL A 190 9.35 -2.64 8.49
CA VAL A 190 9.89 -1.47 7.79
C VAL A 190 10.34 -0.40 8.78
N ALA A 191 9.49 -0.03 9.75
CA ALA A 191 9.82 0.95 10.78
C ALA A 191 11.04 0.51 11.62
N MET A 192 11.09 -0.75 12.06
CA MET A 192 12.24 -1.32 12.79
C MET A 192 13.52 -1.28 11.94
N THR A 193 13.41 -1.48 10.63
CA THR A 193 14.56 -1.44 9.70
C THR A 193 15.08 -0.01 9.49
N ILE A 194 14.19 0.99 9.46
CA ILE A 194 14.56 2.42 9.40
C ILE A 194 15.24 2.84 10.71
N VAL A 195 14.62 2.55 11.86
CA VAL A 195 15.15 2.89 13.18
C VAL A 195 16.51 2.22 13.43
N THR A 196 16.69 0.95 13.01
CA THR A 196 18.00 0.29 13.12
C THR A 196 19.04 0.95 12.21
N SER A 197 18.74 1.22 10.94
CA SER A 197 19.68 1.87 10.01
C SER A 197 20.21 3.22 10.54
N ALA A 198 19.35 4.02 11.16
CA ALA A 198 19.75 5.26 11.83
C ALA A 198 20.51 5.03 13.16
N GLY A 199 20.08 4.05 13.95
CA GLY A 199 20.50 3.87 15.34
C GLY A 199 22.01 3.69 15.58
N LEU A 200 22.71 2.89 14.77
CA LEU A 200 24.18 2.74 14.88
C LEU A 200 24.93 4.03 14.58
N ASN A 201 24.40 4.84 13.66
CA ASN A 201 25.06 6.03 13.19
C ASN A 201 24.85 7.20 14.15
N ILE A 202 23.66 7.31 14.75
CA ILE A 202 23.31 8.39 15.69
C ILE A 202 23.95 8.15 17.07
N TYR A 203 23.84 6.93 17.62
CA TYR A 203 24.18 6.67 19.02
C TYR A 203 25.51 5.94 19.16
N LEU A 204 26.29 6.32 20.18
CA LEU A 204 27.39 5.51 20.71
C LEU A 204 26.79 4.42 21.61
N LEU A 205 26.95 3.15 21.23
CA LEU A 205 26.40 2.00 21.98
C LEU A 205 27.50 1.34 22.82
N SER A 206 27.18 0.89 24.03
CA SER A 206 28.02 -0.08 24.74
C SER A 206 27.96 -1.46 24.04
N GLU A 207 28.99 -2.29 24.19
CA GLU A 207 29.06 -3.62 23.56
C GLU A 207 27.83 -4.50 23.85
N ALA A 208 27.28 -4.45 25.07
CA ALA A 208 26.04 -5.15 25.41
C ALA A 208 24.84 -4.69 24.58
N ASN A 209 24.73 -3.39 24.30
CA ASN A 209 23.67 -2.83 23.46
C ASN A 209 23.96 -3.05 21.97
N TYR A 210 25.21 -3.04 21.51
CA TYR A 210 25.59 -3.38 20.15
C TYR A 210 25.33 -4.87 19.83
N ALA A 211 25.59 -5.77 20.77
CA ALA A 211 25.24 -7.18 20.66
C ALA A 211 23.72 -7.40 20.60
N ARG A 212 22.93 -6.66 21.38
CA ARG A 212 21.45 -6.64 21.28
C ARG A 212 20.99 -6.12 19.92
N TYR A 213 21.53 -5.00 19.46
CA TYR A 213 21.22 -4.39 18.17
C TYR A 213 21.47 -5.37 16.99
N LYS A 214 22.60 -6.09 16.98
CA LYS A 214 22.90 -7.09 15.95
C LYS A 214 21.83 -8.20 15.90
N LYS A 215 21.31 -8.63 17.05
CA LYS A 215 20.18 -9.58 17.11
C LYS A 215 18.87 -8.99 16.54
N VAL A 216 18.62 -7.69 16.71
CA VAL A 216 17.46 -7.01 16.10
C VAL A 216 17.57 -7.01 14.57
N ILE A 217 18.74 -6.68 14.00
CA ILE A 217 18.97 -6.79 12.54
C ILE A 217 18.81 -8.23 12.04
N MET A 218 19.35 -9.22 12.76
CA MET A 218 19.18 -10.63 12.39
C MET A 218 17.69 -10.99 12.34
N CYS A 219 16.91 -10.57 13.35
CA CYS A 219 15.46 -10.76 13.40
C CYS A 219 14.71 -10.09 12.23
N THR A 220 14.98 -8.81 11.90
CA THR A 220 14.33 -8.15 10.75
C THR A 220 14.61 -8.90 9.44
N SER A 221 15.84 -9.38 9.24
CA SER A 221 16.20 -10.11 8.02
C SER A 221 15.45 -11.45 7.88
N VAL A 222 15.23 -12.18 8.99
CA VAL A 222 14.39 -13.40 8.98
C VAL A 222 12.93 -13.06 8.75
N LEU A 223 12.39 -12.01 9.38
CA LEU A 223 11.00 -11.59 9.17
C LEU A 223 10.72 -11.17 7.72
N ILE A 224 11.68 -10.53 7.04
CA ILE A 224 11.57 -10.20 5.60
C ILE A 224 11.57 -11.47 4.74
N ILE A 225 12.41 -12.47 5.04
CA ILE A 225 12.41 -13.78 4.34
C ILE A 225 11.05 -14.47 4.52
N VAL A 226 10.58 -14.63 5.77
CA VAL A 226 9.28 -15.24 6.08
C VAL A 226 8.15 -14.48 5.38
N TYR A 227 8.21 -13.15 5.36
CA TYR A 227 7.21 -12.35 4.66
C TYR A 227 7.20 -12.57 3.15
N SER A 228 8.36 -12.62 2.50
CA SER A 228 8.45 -12.87 1.06
C SER A 228 7.76 -14.18 0.65
N LEU A 229 7.83 -15.21 1.50
CA LEU A 229 7.19 -16.51 1.27
C LEU A 229 5.65 -16.46 1.40
N THR A 230 5.05 -15.45 2.05
CA THR A 230 3.60 -15.43 2.32
C THR A 230 2.74 -15.37 1.06
N ALA A 231 3.19 -14.68 0.01
CA ALA A 231 2.48 -14.62 -1.27
C ALA A 231 2.41 -16.00 -1.94
N VAL A 232 3.51 -16.76 -1.92
CA VAL A 232 3.57 -18.15 -2.43
C VAL A 232 2.83 -19.12 -1.50
N GLY A 233 2.91 -18.93 -0.18
CA GLY A 233 2.16 -19.73 0.79
C GLY A 233 0.65 -19.57 0.62
N LEU A 234 0.15 -18.35 0.40
CA LEU A 234 -1.25 -18.05 0.12
C LEU A 234 -1.72 -18.59 -1.24
N ILE A 235 -0.82 -18.60 -2.24
CA ILE A 235 -1.04 -19.34 -3.48
C ILE A 235 -1.17 -20.84 -3.19
N LEU A 236 -0.18 -21.49 -2.56
CA LEU A 236 -0.21 -22.92 -2.27
C LEU A 236 -1.47 -23.34 -1.50
N LEU A 237 -1.91 -22.53 -0.55
CA LEU A 237 -3.17 -22.71 0.20
C LEU A 237 -4.40 -22.81 -0.74
N ALA A 238 -4.45 -22.01 -1.81
CA ALA A 238 -5.55 -22.00 -2.77
C ALA A 238 -5.60 -23.24 -3.70
N TRP A 239 -4.49 -23.97 -3.87
CA TRP A 239 -4.45 -25.23 -4.63
C TRP A 239 -4.49 -26.48 -3.74
N LEU A 240 -3.94 -26.41 -2.53
CA LEU A 240 -3.99 -27.50 -1.54
C LEU A 240 -5.43 -27.77 -1.09
N PHE A 241 -6.20 -26.71 -0.81
CA PHE A 241 -7.63 -26.82 -0.57
C PHE A 241 -8.40 -26.66 -1.88
N LYS A 242 -9.24 -27.65 -2.21
CA LYS A 242 -10.22 -27.54 -3.31
C LYS A 242 -11.39 -26.65 -2.86
N PRO A 243 -11.97 -25.82 -3.74
CA PRO A 243 -13.15 -25.01 -3.39
C PRO A 243 -14.32 -25.87 -2.95
N THR A 244 -15.21 -25.31 -2.15
CA THR A 244 -16.37 -26.02 -1.63
C THR A 244 -17.55 -25.95 -2.60
N LYS A 245 -18.55 -26.81 -2.41
CA LYS A 245 -19.85 -26.67 -3.10
C LYS A 245 -20.52 -25.31 -2.84
N LYS A 246 -20.20 -24.61 -1.74
CA LYS A 246 -20.70 -23.24 -1.49
C LYS A 246 -19.96 -22.21 -2.37
N ASP A 247 -18.66 -22.38 -2.63
CA ASP A 247 -17.88 -21.54 -3.56
C ASP A 247 -18.34 -21.71 -5.02
N GLU A 248 -18.59 -22.95 -5.46
CA GLU A 248 -19.06 -23.26 -6.82
C GLU A 248 -20.47 -22.75 -7.11
N ASN A 249 -21.33 -22.70 -6.09
CA ASN A 249 -22.72 -22.27 -6.22
C ASN A 249 -22.94 -20.76 -6.09
N LEU A 250 -21.92 -19.99 -5.76
CA LEU A 250 -22.03 -18.55 -5.50
C LEU A 250 -21.90 -17.72 -6.79
N TYR A 251 -22.74 -16.71 -6.94
CA TYR A 251 -22.57 -15.73 -8.00
C TYR A 251 -21.32 -14.88 -7.78
N THR A 252 -20.52 -14.72 -8.83
CA THR A 252 -19.32 -13.88 -8.82
C THR A 252 -19.42 -12.74 -9.84
N TYR A 253 -19.04 -11.53 -9.42
CA TYR A 253 -18.90 -10.38 -10.30
C TYR A 253 -17.47 -10.32 -10.82
N GLN A 254 -17.32 -10.55 -12.13
CA GLN A 254 -16.05 -10.47 -12.85
C GLN A 254 -16.01 -9.24 -13.79
N PRO A 255 -14.82 -8.70 -14.07
CA PRO A 255 -14.63 -7.75 -15.15
C PRO A 255 -14.66 -8.49 -16.50
N TRP A 256 -15.85 -8.62 -17.09
CA TRP A 256 -16.05 -9.29 -18.39
C TRP A 256 -15.64 -8.44 -19.59
N TRP A 257 -15.50 -7.12 -19.40
CA TRP A 257 -15.05 -6.15 -20.41
C TRP A 257 -13.54 -6.19 -20.67
N ILE A 258 -12.78 -7.00 -19.92
CA ILE A 258 -11.37 -7.28 -20.21
C ILE A 258 -11.35 -8.45 -21.19
N GLU A 259 -11.05 -8.13 -22.45
CA GLU A 259 -11.06 -9.08 -23.57
C GLU A 259 -9.69 -9.77 -23.74
N SER A 260 -8.60 -9.12 -23.29
CA SER A 260 -7.22 -9.57 -23.44
C SER A 260 -6.30 -9.08 -22.32
N PHE A 261 -5.11 -9.69 -22.22
CA PHE A 261 -4.02 -9.29 -21.32
C PHE A 261 -2.72 -8.93 -22.10
N SER A 262 -2.81 -8.57 -23.38
CA SER A 262 -1.62 -8.21 -24.17
C SER A 262 -1.06 -6.83 -23.77
N PRO A 263 0.26 -6.57 -23.91
CA PRO A 263 0.90 -5.33 -23.46
C PRO A 263 0.22 -4.04 -23.96
N PHE A 264 -0.25 -4.06 -25.21
CA PHE A 264 -0.84 -2.90 -25.89
C PHE A 264 -2.38 -2.84 -25.84
N TYR A 265 -3.04 -3.84 -25.24
CA TYR A 265 -4.50 -3.84 -25.08
C TYR A 265 -4.93 -2.84 -23.99
N PHE A 266 -6.04 -2.13 -24.23
CA PHE A 266 -6.68 -1.29 -23.23
C PHE A 266 -8.20 -1.40 -23.33
N VAL A 267 -8.87 -1.38 -22.17
CA VAL A 267 -10.32 -1.38 -22.06
C VAL A 267 -10.92 -0.14 -22.75
N LYS A 268 -12.03 -0.32 -23.49
CA LYS A 268 -12.75 0.78 -24.15
C LYS A 268 -13.28 1.76 -23.09
N LYS A 269 -13.22 3.07 -23.38
CA LYS A 269 -13.52 4.13 -22.40
C LYS A 269 -14.97 4.02 -21.90
N GLY A 270 -15.15 3.85 -20.58
CA GLY A 270 -16.47 3.81 -19.95
C GLY A 270 -17.12 2.41 -19.85
N GLU A 271 -16.52 1.36 -20.40
CA GLU A 271 -17.03 -0.01 -20.26
C GLU A 271 -17.17 -0.48 -18.81
N PRO A 272 -16.25 -0.18 -17.86
CA PRO A 272 -16.43 -0.59 -16.45
C PRO A 272 -17.71 -0.01 -15.84
N GLN A 273 -18.08 1.21 -16.22
CA GLN A 273 -19.27 1.92 -15.76
C GLN A 273 -20.53 1.38 -16.45
N ALA A 274 -20.50 1.19 -17.77
CA ALA A 274 -21.60 0.58 -18.53
C ALA A 274 -21.88 -0.85 -18.07
N ALA A 275 -20.82 -1.63 -17.81
CA ALA A 275 -20.91 -2.96 -17.24
C ALA A 275 -21.54 -2.96 -15.85
N ALA A 276 -21.11 -2.07 -14.94
CA ALA A 276 -21.71 -1.92 -13.62
C ALA A 276 -23.21 -1.53 -13.69
N ILE A 277 -23.60 -0.63 -14.60
CA ILE A 277 -25.00 -0.28 -14.83
C ILE A 277 -25.79 -1.48 -15.36
N SER A 278 -25.23 -2.25 -16.31
CA SER A 278 -25.88 -3.47 -16.82
C SER A 278 -25.97 -4.59 -15.77
N PHE A 279 -25.06 -4.59 -14.79
CA PHE A 279 -25.10 -5.49 -13.63
C PHE A 279 -26.24 -5.13 -12.68
N LEU A 280 -26.39 -3.83 -12.37
CA LEU A 280 -27.44 -3.30 -11.49
C LEU A 280 -28.85 -3.47 -12.07
N LYS A 281 -29.00 -3.55 -13.40
CA LYS A 281 -30.26 -3.85 -14.11
C LYS A 281 -30.63 -5.34 -14.14
N ARG A 282 -29.91 -6.22 -13.45
CA ARG A 282 -30.17 -7.67 -13.42
C ARG A 282 -30.71 -8.09 -12.05
N ASN A 283 -31.38 -9.25 -12.03
CA ASN A 283 -32.02 -9.88 -10.86
C ASN A 283 -31.28 -9.63 -9.52
N HIS A 284 -32.05 -9.29 -8.48
CA HIS A 284 -31.59 -8.85 -7.16
C HIS A 284 -30.53 -9.75 -6.54
N ASN A 285 -30.59 -11.07 -6.74
CA ASN A 285 -29.65 -12.02 -6.16
C ASN A 285 -28.20 -11.85 -6.69
N HIS A 286 -28.00 -11.19 -7.83
CA HIS A 286 -26.66 -10.84 -8.31
C HIS A 286 -26.01 -9.69 -7.53
N ARG A 287 -26.80 -8.84 -6.88
CA ARG A 287 -26.33 -7.60 -6.22
C ARG A 287 -25.31 -7.83 -5.09
N TYR A 288 -25.33 -9.02 -4.50
CA TYR A 288 -24.43 -9.46 -3.42
C TYR A 288 -23.23 -10.31 -3.93
N ALA A 289 -23.09 -10.50 -5.24
CA ALA A 289 -22.05 -11.35 -5.82
C ALA A 289 -20.62 -10.93 -5.43
N ILE A 290 -19.77 -11.92 -5.13
CA ILE A 290 -18.40 -11.65 -4.70
C ILE A 290 -17.55 -11.16 -5.87
N ARG A 291 -16.82 -10.07 -5.64
CA ARG A 291 -15.99 -9.37 -6.64
C ARG A 291 -14.65 -10.08 -6.80
N VAL A 292 -14.42 -10.69 -7.97
CA VAL A 292 -13.21 -11.47 -8.27
C VAL A 292 -12.54 -10.99 -9.57
N ILE A 293 -11.37 -11.52 -9.90
CA ILE A 293 -10.61 -11.17 -11.11
C ILE A 293 -11.17 -11.88 -12.36
N ALA A 294 -10.79 -11.43 -13.56
CA ALA A 294 -11.26 -12.03 -14.81
C ALA A 294 -10.67 -13.42 -15.08
N ALA A 295 -11.54 -14.43 -15.31
CA ALA A 295 -11.15 -15.76 -15.79
C ALA A 295 -12.22 -16.34 -16.73
N THR A 296 -11.80 -17.05 -17.78
CA THR A 296 -12.74 -17.54 -18.82
C THR A 296 -13.44 -18.86 -18.45
N HIS A 297 -12.79 -19.78 -17.71
CA HIS A 297 -13.22 -21.20 -17.66
C HIS A 297 -13.38 -21.88 -16.27
N HIS A 298 -13.42 -21.14 -15.15
CA HIS A 298 -13.32 -21.77 -13.79
C HIS A 298 -14.44 -21.51 -12.78
N LEU A 299 -15.50 -20.76 -13.11
CA LEU A 299 -16.59 -20.45 -12.18
C LEU A 299 -17.95 -20.76 -12.82
N HIS A 300 -18.67 -21.73 -12.24
CA HIS A 300 -19.91 -22.27 -12.80
C HIS A 300 -21.05 -21.25 -12.86
N LYS A 301 -21.12 -20.33 -11.88
CA LYS A 301 -22.11 -19.22 -11.85
C LYS A 301 -21.43 -17.85 -11.97
N THR A 302 -21.05 -17.50 -13.20
CA THR A 302 -20.56 -16.15 -13.55
C THR A 302 -21.67 -15.31 -14.17
N VAL A 303 -21.78 -14.05 -13.73
CA VAL A 303 -22.67 -13.08 -14.36
C VAL A 303 -22.03 -12.60 -15.67
N LYS A 304 -22.42 -13.21 -16.80
CA LYS A 304 -21.83 -12.93 -18.13
C LYS A 304 -22.14 -11.51 -18.62
N GLY A 305 -21.23 -10.92 -19.39
CA GLY A 305 -21.50 -9.68 -20.13
C GLY A 305 -22.56 -9.89 -21.22
N LEU A 306 -23.00 -8.80 -21.88
CA LEU A 306 -23.85 -8.91 -23.07
C LEU A 306 -23.08 -9.39 -24.33
N THR A 307 -21.75 -9.43 -24.25
CA THR A 307 -20.84 -9.76 -25.36
C THR A 307 -20.13 -11.08 -25.12
N ASN A 308 -20.14 -11.98 -26.12
CA ASN A 308 -19.41 -13.26 -26.09
C ASN A 308 -17.95 -13.15 -26.58
N GLN A 309 -17.45 -11.95 -26.91
CA GLN A 309 -16.11 -11.70 -27.46
C GLN A 309 -15.01 -11.72 -26.37
N ARG A 310 -14.85 -12.83 -25.64
CA ARG A 310 -13.84 -12.98 -24.58
C ARG A 310 -12.74 -13.93 -25.00
N GLY A 311 -11.48 -13.51 -24.90
CA GLY A 311 -10.32 -14.38 -25.09
C GLY A 311 -10.16 -15.41 -23.96
N ASP A 312 -9.15 -16.28 -24.10
CA ASP A 312 -8.77 -17.19 -23.02
C ASP A 312 -7.90 -16.45 -21.97
N LEU A 313 -8.48 -16.23 -20.80
CA LEU A 313 -7.92 -15.44 -19.71
C LEU A 313 -7.46 -16.37 -18.60
N THR A 314 -6.43 -17.19 -18.88
CA THR A 314 -5.85 -18.10 -17.88
C THR A 314 -4.94 -17.37 -16.88
N HIS A 315 -4.91 -17.91 -15.66
CA HIS A 315 -4.04 -17.40 -14.59
C HIS A 315 -2.66 -18.07 -14.52
N ASN A 316 -2.33 -18.98 -15.44
CA ASN A 316 -1.03 -19.66 -15.45
C ASN A 316 0.13 -18.65 -15.50
N VAL A 317 0.01 -17.61 -16.34
CA VAL A 317 0.97 -16.49 -16.40
C VAL A 317 0.90 -15.61 -15.14
N SER A 318 -0.28 -15.39 -14.56
CA SER A 318 -0.43 -14.65 -13.29
C SER A 318 0.31 -15.33 -12.14
N LEU A 319 0.27 -16.67 -12.08
CA LEU A 319 0.97 -17.49 -11.10
C LEU A 319 2.48 -17.50 -11.35
N MET A 320 2.90 -17.65 -12.61
CA MET A 320 4.30 -17.55 -13.02
C MET A 320 4.91 -16.19 -12.60
N ILE A 321 4.18 -15.08 -12.82
CA ILE A 321 4.63 -13.74 -12.41
C ILE A 321 4.87 -13.69 -10.89
N ILE A 322 3.89 -14.04 -10.05
CA ILE A 322 4.09 -13.99 -8.58
C ILE A 322 5.18 -14.96 -8.13
N GLY A 323 5.26 -16.15 -8.71
CA GLY A 323 6.27 -17.15 -8.36
C GLY A 323 7.69 -16.68 -8.66
N VAL A 324 7.95 -16.19 -9.88
CA VAL A 324 9.26 -15.71 -10.31
C VAL A 324 9.68 -14.45 -9.56
N THR A 325 8.78 -13.48 -9.38
CA THR A 325 9.12 -12.24 -8.66
C THR A 325 9.32 -12.51 -7.17
N THR A 326 8.52 -13.41 -6.56
CA THR A 326 8.76 -13.86 -5.17
C THR A 326 10.11 -14.55 -5.02
N LEU A 327 10.49 -15.43 -5.97
CA LEU A 327 11.78 -16.11 -5.93
C LEU A 327 12.96 -15.12 -5.99
N ILE A 328 12.87 -14.09 -6.83
CA ILE A 328 13.87 -13.01 -6.91
C ILE A 328 14.02 -12.28 -5.57
N ILE A 329 12.90 -11.86 -4.96
CA ILE A 329 12.88 -11.16 -3.67
C ILE A 329 13.41 -12.07 -2.54
N LEU A 330 13.05 -13.35 -2.56
CA LEU A 330 13.49 -14.35 -1.60
C LEU A 330 15.01 -14.51 -1.63
N VAL A 331 15.61 -14.69 -2.81
CA VAL A 331 17.08 -14.82 -2.93
C VAL A 331 17.77 -13.52 -2.50
N SER A 332 17.26 -12.35 -2.89
CA SER A 332 17.79 -11.06 -2.41
C SER A 332 17.71 -10.93 -0.88
N SER A 333 16.63 -11.41 -0.27
CA SER A 333 16.42 -11.36 1.19
C SER A 333 17.33 -12.33 1.93
N ILE A 334 17.57 -13.52 1.38
CA ILE A 334 18.52 -14.51 1.91
C ILE A 334 19.95 -13.97 1.85
N LEU A 335 20.39 -13.42 0.72
CA LEU A 335 21.74 -12.85 0.59
C LEU A 335 21.98 -11.68 1.54
N ARG A 336 20.98 -10.80 1.71
CA ARG A 336 21.03 -9.76 2.75
C ARG A 336 21.09 -10.36 4.16
N SER A 337 20.27 -11.36 4.46
CA SER A 337 20.26 -12.00 5.77
C SER A 337 21.60 -12.67 6.10
N ILE A 338 22.29 -13.25 5.12
CA ILE A 338 23.67 -13.75 5.29
C ILE A 338 24.61 -12.65 5.77
N ILE A 339 24.52 -11.41 5.26
CA ILE A 339 25.31 -10.27 5.76
C ILE A 339 24.88 -9.86 7.17
N CYS A 340 23.58 -9.78 7.43
CA CYS A 340 23.01 -9.51 8.76
C CYS A 340 23.47 -10.51 9.84
N PHE A 341 23.56 -11.79 9.49
CA PHE A 341 24.03 -12.87 10.37
C PHE A 341 25.56 -12.95 10.47
N GLN A 342 26.29 -12.59 9.42
CA GLN A 342 27.75 -12.46 9.49
C GLN A 342 28.16 -11.39 10.52
N GLY A 343 27.44 -10.25 10.58
CA GLY A 343 27.61 -9.24 11.64
C GLY A 343 29.02 -8.62 11.73
N ARG A 344 29.76 -8.64 10.63
CA ARG A 344 31.19 -8.27 10.55
C ARG A 344 31.39 -6.77 10.40
N MET A 345 32.55 -6.28 10.84
CA MET A 345 33.08 -4.99 10.44
C MET A 345 33.33 -4.95 8.93
N MET A 346 33.23 -3.78 8.32
CA MET A 346 33.39 -3.56 6.88
C MET A 346 34.73 -4.05 6.34
N TYR A 347 35.83 -3.87 7.08
CA TYR A 347 37.15 -4.40 6.69
C TYR A 347 37.16 -5.93 6.45
N PHE A 348 36.26 -6.68 7.12
CA PHE A 348 36.10 -8.13 6.97
C PHE A 348 34.85 -8.50 6.14
N THR A 349 34.44 -7.63 5.20
CA THR A 349 33.32 -7.88 4.27
C THR A 349 33.51 -9.19 3.50
N SER A 350 32.40 -9.83 3.12
CA SER A 350 32.40 -11.03 2.28
C SER A 350 31.99 -10.69 0.85
N PRO A 351 32.29 -11.52 -0.16
CA PRO A 351 31.90 -11.25 -1.55
C PRO A 351 30.40 -11.00 -1.75
N VAL A 352 29.55 -11.60 -0.90
CA VAL A 352 28.09 -11.41 -0.86
C VAL A 352 27.69 -9.96 -0.49
N GLY A 353 28.53 -9.25 0.25
CA GLY A 353 28.30 -7.84 0.64
C GLY A 353 28.84 -6.82 -0.36
N SER A 354 29.46 -7.26 -1.47
CA SER A 354 30.07 -6.36 -2.45
C SER A 354 29.03 -5.51 -3.20
N PRO A 355 29.39 -4.30 -3.69
CA PRO A 355 28.49 -3.45 -4.48
C PRO A 355 27.88 -4.18 -5.69
N ALA A 356 28.65 -5.05 -6.35
CA ALA A 356 28.21 -5.83 -7.50
C ALA A 356 26.99 -6.71 -7.19
N VAL A 357 26.95 -7.36 -6.02
CA VAL A 357 25.81 -8.19 -5.61
C VAL A 357 24.57 -7.32 -5.36
N MET A 358 24.74 -6.17 -4.70
CA MET A 358 23.64 -5.21 -4.51
C MET A 358 23.09 -4.72 -5.86
N TYR A 359 23.94 -4.32 -6.80
CA TYR A 359 23.49 -3.87 -8.13
C TYR A 359 22.83 -4.97 -8.97
N VAL A 360 23.20 -6.24 -8.79
CA VAL A 360 22.48 -7.35 -9.44
C VAL A 360 21.09 -7.55 -8.83
N PHE A 361 20.97 -7.60 -7.50
CA PHE A 361 19.71 -7.95 -6.85
C PHE A 361 18.74 -6.76 -6.70
N TRP A 362 19.18 -5.65 -6.10
CA TRP A 362 18.38 -4.43 -5.92
C TRP A 362 18.31 -3.55 -7.17
N GLY A 363 19.22 -3.75 -8.14
CA GLY A 363 19.20 -3.08 -9.43
C GLY A 363 18.54 -3.95 -10.51
N ALA A 364 19.34 -4.83 -11.13
CA ALA A 364 18.98 -5.51 -12.37
C ALA A 364 17.80 -6.48 -12.26
N LEU A 365 17.78 -7.34 -11.24
CA LEU A 365 16.70 -8.33 -11.05
C LEU A 365 15.39 -7.65 -10.65
N GLU A 366 15.43 -6.64 -9.77
CA GLU A 366 14.26 -5.83 -9.42
C GLU A 366 13.73 -4.99 -10.60
N PHE A 367 14.60 -4.44 -11.45
CA PHE A 367 14.17 -3.84 -12.73
C PHE A 367 13.44 -4.88 -13.61
N GLY A 368 13.96 -6.11 -13.69
CA GLY A 368 13.30 -7.24 -14.35
C GLY A 368 11.92 -7.59 -13.76
N VAL A 369 11.76 -7.53 -12.43
CA VAL A 369 10.45 -7.71 -11.75
C VAL A 369 9.44 -6.66 -12.22
N ASN A 370 9.85 -5.40 -12.35
CA ASN A 370 8.95 -4.33 -12.81
C ASN A 370 8.61 -4.49 -14.31
N LEU A 371 9.56 -4.92 -15.14
CA LEU A 371 9.27 -5.31 -16.53
C LEU A 371 8.24 -6.45 -16.61
N LEU A 372 8.33 -7.47 -15.74
CA LEU A 372 7.32 -8.54 -15.66
C LEU A 372 5.93 -8.00 -15.27
N TYR A 373 5.84 -6.99 -14.40
CA TYR A 373 4.57 -6.36 -14.05
C TYR A 373 3.96 -5.54 -15.20
N ILE A 374 4.78 -4.78 -15.93
CA ILE A 374 4.35 -3.96 -17.07
C ILE A 374 3.98 -4.84 -18.28
N ILE A 375 4.90 -5.69 -18.74
CA ILE A 375 4.71 -6.55 -19.92
C ILE A 375 3.63 -7.60 -19.63
N GLY A 376 3.59 -8.14 -18.42
CA GLY A 376 2.56 -9.07 -17.98
C GLY A 376 1.17 -8.47 -17.82
N ARG A 377 1.01 -7.14 -17.89
CA ARG A 377 -0.23 -6.39 -17.63
C ARG A 377 -0.94 -6.83 -16.36
N VAL A 378 -0.20 -6.78 -15.25
CA VAL A 378 -0.69 -7.14 -13.91
C VAL A 378 -1.85 -6.22 -13.47
N ASP A 379 -1.88 -4.99 -13.98
CA ASP A 379 -3.01 -4.05 -13.86
C ASP A 379 -4.33 -4.61 -14.39
N LEU A 380 -4.31 -5.39 -15.48
CA LEU A 380 -5.49 -6.06 -16.04
C LEU A 380 -5.70 -7.43 -15.41
N ARG A 381 -4.65 -8.27 -15.33
CA ARG A 381 -4.71 -9.66 -14.84
C ARG A 381 -5.25 -9.80 -13.43
N PHE A 382 -5.05 -8.78 -12.60
CA PHE A 382 -5.48 -8.76 -11.21
C PHE A 382 -6.50 -7.65 -10.93
N TYR A 383 -7.08 -7.02 -11.96
CA TYR A 383 -8.16 -6.06 -11.74
C TYR A 383 -9.35 -6.76 -11.06
N ARG A 384 -9.86 -6.12 -10.00
CA ARG A 384 -11.08 -6.53 -9.28
C ARG A 384 -12.04 -5.34 -9.38
N PRO A 385 -13.30 -5.53 -9.86
CA PRO A 385 -14.28 -4.46 -9.93
C PRO A 385 -14.47 -3.74 -8.60
N ASP A 386 -14.73 -2.44 -8.66
CA ASP A 386 -15.04 -1.61 -7.50
C ASP A 386 -16.38 -2.01 -6.82
N ARG A 387 -16.63 -1.50 -5.60
CA ARG A 387 -17.88 -1.81 -4.87
C ARG A 387 -18.98 -0.90 -5.41
N LEU A 388 -20.13 -1.49 -5.76
CA LEU A 388 -21.33 -0.72 -6.12
C LEU A 388 -21.74 0.18 -4.92
N PRO A 389 -22.14 1.45 -5.14
CA PRO A 389 -22.47 2.38 -4.05
C PRO A 389 -23.55 1.84 -3.10
N LYS A 390 -23.61 2.34 -1.85
CA LYS A 390 -24.62 1.86 -0.88
C LYS A 390 -26.04 2.01 -1.44
N ASP A 391 -26.34 3.18 -1.98
CA ASP A 391 -27.69 3.58 -2.42
C ASP A 391 -28.21 2.65 -3.53
N VAL A 392 -27.40 2.39 -4.56
CA VAL A 392 -27.78 1.49 -5.68
C VAL A 392 -27.73 0.00 -5.29
N ARG A 393 -27.25 -0.34 -4.09
CA ARG A 393 -27.48 -1.66 -3.47
C ARG A 393 -28.77 -1.71 -2.64
N ASN A 394 -29.34 -0.57 -2.27
CA ASN A 394 -30.54 -0.50 -1.44
C ASN A 394 -31.83 -0.19 -2.25
N VAL A 395 -31.73 0.36 -3.47
CA VAL A 395 -32.88 0.60 -4.36
C VAL A 395 -33.58 -0.73 -4.73
N VAL A 396 -34.72 -1.00 -4.11
CA VAL A 396 -35.68 -2.04 -4.54
C VAL A 396 -36.47 -1.48 -5.72
N THR A 397 -36.47 -2.20 -6.84
CA THR A 397 -37.09 -1.75 -8.11
C THR A 397 -38.44 -2.42 -8.29
N ALA A 398 -39.47 -1.70 -8.76
CA ALA A 398 -40.87 -2.15 -8.71
C ALA A 398 -41.18 -3.51 -9.39
N GLU A 399 -40.35 -3.97 -10.33
CA GLU A 399 -40.44 -5.32 -10.93
C GLU A 399 -40.20 -6.46 -9.92
N GLN A 400 -39.68 -6.16 -8.72
CA GLN A 400 -39.22 -7.15 -7.73
C GLN A 400 -40.32 -7.65 -6.79
N SER A 401 -41.50 -7.03 -6.75
CA SER A 401 -42.63 -7.50 -5.92
C SER A 401 -43.33 -8.74 -6.50
N LEU A 402 -43.10 -9.07 -7.77
CA LEU A 402 -43.84 -10.11 -8.48
C LEU A 402 -43.33 -11.54 -8.19
N TYR A 403 -42.07 -11.69 -7.75
CA TYR A 403 -41.46 -12.98 -7.45
C TYR A 403 -40.46 -12.88 -6.28
N PRO A 404 -40.92 -13.07 -5.03
CA PRO A 404 -40.04 -13.35 -3.91
C PRO A 404 -39.25 -14.63 -4.20
N SER A 405 -37.92 -14.58 -4.09
CA SER A 405 -37.07 -15.77 -4.25
C SER A 405 -36.69 -16.32 -2.88
N GLU A 406 -37.01 -17.58 -2.61
CA GLU A 406 -36.53 -18.32 -1.44
C GLU A 406 -34.99 -18.28 -1.38
N ILE A 407 -34.47 -17.63 -0.36
CA ILE A 407 -33.09 -17.74 0.11
C ILE A 407 -33.21 -17.94 1.62
N GLU A 408 -32.66 -19.05 2.12
CA GLU A 408 -32.67 -19.37 3.55
C GLU A 408 -31.88 -18.33 4.35
N ASP A 409 -32.47 -17.86 5.44
CA ASP A 409 -32.00 -16.71 6.23
C ASP A 409 -30.91 -17.11 7.24
N GLU A 410 -29.73 -17.51 6.73
CA GLU A 410 -28.53 -17.76 7.54
C GLU A 410 -27.39 -16.82 7.12
N GLY A 411 -27.36 -15.61 7.68
CA GLY A 411 -26.49 -14.51 7.20
C GLY A 411 -26.00 -13.46 8.20
N GLU A 412 -26.13 -13.66 9.53
CA GLU A 412 -25.81 -12.66 10.57
C GLU A 412 -24.40 -12.05 10.48
N ASP A 413 -23.45 -12.77 9.88
CA ASP A 413 -22.06 -12.36 9.67
C ASP A 413 -21.88 -11.10 8.77
N GLN A 414 -22.96 -10.55 8.22
CA GLN A 414 -22.92 -9.40 7.31
C GLN A 414 -23.14 -8.03 8.01
N GLU A 415 -23.87 -7.95 9.14
CA GLU A 415 -24.41 -6.67 9.66
C GLU A 415 -23.40 -5.69 10.27
N VAL A 416 -22.36 -6.20 10.95
CA VAL A 416 -21.45 -5.40 11.80
C VAL A 416 -20.46 -4.53 11.00
N LEU A 417 -20.83 -4.12 9.78
CA LEU A 417 -20.15 -3.11 8.95
C LEU A 417 -21.02 -1.87 8.68
N ASP A 418 -22.26 -1.83 9.18
CA ASP A 418 -23.20 -0.72 8.94
C ASP A 418 -23.74 -0.07 10.25
N LYS A 419 -23.22 -0.46 11.43
CA LYS A 419 -23.66 0.07 12.75
C LYS A 419 -22.97 1.35 13.26
N GLU A 420 -22.01 1.91 12.53
CA GLU A 420 -21.19 3.06 12.99
C GLU A 420 -21.64 4.42 12.42
N SER A 421 -22.87 4.51 11.89
CA SER A 421 -23.41 5.76 11.31
C SER A 421 -24.93 5.89 11.39
N LEU A 422 -25.56 5.31 12.43
CA LEU A 422 -27.01 5.36 12.64
C LEU A 422 -27.35 6.02 13.97
N ASP A 423 -27.18 7.33 13.99
CA ASP A 423 -27.82 8.21 14.96
C ASP A 423 -28.40 9.42 14.21
N LYS A 424 -29.56 9.91 14.65
CA LYS A 424 -30.38 10.98 14.01
C LYS A 424 -31.04 10.61 12.67
N VAL A 425 -32.17 9.91 12.77
CA VAL A 425 -33.27 9.99 11.78
C VAL A 425 -34.50 10.58 12.51
N PRO A 426 -35.10 11.69 12.05
CA PRO A 426 -36.33 12.21 12.65
C PRO A 426 -37.53 11.29 12.40
N GLN A 427 -38.40 11.14 13.40
CA GLN A 427 -39.69 10.44 13.26
C GLN A 427 -40.66 11.24 12.37
N PRO A 428 -41.46 10.57 11.51
CA PRO A 428 -42.53 11.23 10.75
C PRO A 428 -43.68 11.72 11.65
N TYR A 429 -44.39 12.76 11.19
CA TYR A 429 -45.50 13.38 11.91
C TYR A 429 -46.86 12.76 11.52
N SER A 430 -47.74 12.53 12.49
CA SER A 430 -49.15 12.16 12.25
C SER A 430 -50.06 12.60 13.40
N GLY A 431 -51.01 13.50 13.11
CA GLY A 431 -52.20 13.73 13.93
C GLY A 431 -53.40 12.94 13.39
N GLU A 432 -54.59 12.94 14.01
CA GLU A 432 -55.00 13.64 15.24
C GLU A 432 -55.91 12.75 16.12
N GLU A 433 -55.97 13.13 17.40
CA GLU A 433 -56.95 12.92 18.50
C GLU A 433 -58.42 12.46 18.25
N PRO A 434 -59.26 12.24 19.31
CA PRO A 434 -59.00 12.01 20.75
C PRO A 434 -59.84 10.87 21.40
N SER A 435 -59.55 10.48 22.67
CA SER A 435 -60.55 10.48 23.80
C SER A 435 -60.14 9.71 25.09
N THR A 436 -60.41 10.35 26.26
CA THR A 436 -60.79 9.79 27.59
C THR A 436 -59.88 8.85 28.41
N ASN A 437 -59.47 9.36 29.60
CA ASN A 437 -59.62 8.79 30.97
C ASN A 437 -59.32 7.28 31.22
N ASN A 438 -58.46 6.87 32.17
CA ASN A 438 -58.46 7.26 33.60
C ASN A 438 -57.20 6.78 34.37
N ASN A 439 -57.00 7.39 35.54
CA ASN A 439 -56.16 7.06 36.72
C ASN A 439 -55.56 5.63 36.84
N HIS A 440 -54.28 5.56 37.23
CA HIS A 440 -53.96 5.24 38.63
C HIS A 440 -52.53 5.66 39.05
N ASP A 441 -52.35 5.83 40.35
CA ASP A 441 -51.16 6.30 41.06
C ASP A 441 -50.23 5.13 41.44
N ASP A 442 -48.91 5.35 41.54
CA ASP A 442 -48.22 5.20 42.83
C ASP A 442 -46.78 5.79 42.88
N ASN A 443 -46.34 6.04 44.11
CA ASN A 443 -45.19 6.83 44.59
C ASN A 443 -43.76 6.35 44.19
N GLY A 444 -42.78 7.29 44.09
CA GLY A 444 -41.39 6.97 43.67
C GLY A 444 -40.20 7.89 44.02
N PHE A 445 -40.37 8.90 44.90
CA PHE A 445 -39.35 9.61 45.73
C PHE A 445 -37.86 9.85 45.27
N SER A 446 -37.48 11.14 45.05
CA SER A 446 -36.16 11.79 45.37
C SER A 446 -34.84 11.31 44.65
N PHE A 447 -33.84 12.09 44.21
CA PHE A 447 -33.42 13.53 44.16
C PHE A 447 -32.43 13.70 42.95
N GLY A 448 -31.67 14.77 42.62
CA GLY A 448 -31.40 16.12 43.15
C GLY A 448 -30.06 16.71 42.58
N PHE A 449 -29.82 18.03 42.65
CA PHE A 449 -28.70 18.84 42.06
C PHE A 449 -28.72 18.95 40.51
N SER A 450 -28.84 20.13 39.87
CA SER A 450 -27.96 21.34 39.74
C SER A 450 -26.84 21.14 38.69
N ASP A 451 -26.42 22.12 37.88
CA ASP A 451 -26.55 23.61 37.89
C ASP A 451 -27.42 24.11 36.68
N SER A 452 -27.89 25.35 36.46
CA SER A 452 -27.31 26.73 36.48
C SER A 452 -26.21 26.95 35.42
N ASP A 453 -26.15 28.03 34.61
CA ASP A 453 -26.81 29.36 34.61
C ASP A 453 -27.08 29.95 33.20
N GLU A 454 -27.75 31.12 33.17
CA GLU A 454 -27.79 32.25 32.18
C GLU A 454 -27.91 31.96 30.66
N LYS A 455 -28.85 32.52 29.86
CA LYS A 455 -29.36 33.91 29.65
C LYS A 455 -28.41 34.88 28.92
N ASP A 456 -28.69 35.14 27.63
CA ASP A 456 -29.13 36.44 27.08
C ASP A 456 -29.21 36.29 25.53
N ASN A 457 -30.24 36.68 24.75
CA ASN A 457 -31.36 37.63 24.83
C ASN A 457 -31.09 39.04 24.27
N HIS A 458 -31.29 39.22 22.95
CA HIS A 458 -31.70 40.45 22.21
C HIS A 458 -31.88 40.03 20.71
N THR A 459 -33.05 40.13 20.06
CA THR A 459 -33.77 41.31 19.50
C THR A 459 -32.94 42.15 18.50
N ASP A 460 -33.44 42.67 17.38
CA ASP A 460 -34.68 42.48 16.59
C ASP A 460 -34.45 43.12 15.20
N HIS A 461 -35.10 42.65 14.12
CA HIS A 461 -36.01 43.50 13.31
C HIS A 461 -36.69 42.80 12.13
N ASP A 462 -37.87 43.29 11.82
CA ASP A 462 -38.81 42.90 10.76
C ASP A 462 -38.48 43.52 9.39
N GLY A 463 -39.11 43.03 8.32
CA GLY A 463 -38.91 43.61 6.99
C GLY A 463 -39.66 42.96 5.81
N HIS A 464 -40.99 42.80 5.89
CA HIS A 464 -41.79 42.42 4.71
C HIS A 464 -41.60 43.40 3.54
N LYS A 465 -41.45 42.87 2.31
CA LYS A 465 -42.54 42.89 1.32
C LYS A 465 -42.24 42.14 0.03
N ASP A 466 -43.30 41.59 -0.53
CA ASP A 466 -43.39 40.83 -1.78
C ASP A 466 -43.49 41.76 -3.00
N HIS A 467 -43.21 41.24 -4.20
CA HIS A 467 -43.84 41.69 -5.45
C HIS A 467 -43.65 40.66 -6.58
N ASP A 468 -44.76 40.14 -7.10
CA ASP A 468 -44.78 39.21 -8.24
C ASP A 468 -44.56 39.90 -9.61
N GLY A 469 -44.14 39.12 -10.62
CA GLY A 469 -43.94 39.61 -11.98
C GLY A 469 -43.81 38.52 -13.06
N PHE A 470 -44.94 38.06 -13.59
CA PHE A 470 -45.07 37.51 -14.96
C PHE A 470 -44.94 38.69 -15.99
N ASP A 471 -44.68 38.54 -17.30
CA ASP A 471 -44.97 37.39 -18.18
C ASP A 471 -44.12 37.33 -19.50
N PHE A 472 -44.28 36.21 -20.23
CA PHE A 472 -43.94 35.85 -21.64
C PHE A 472 -43.06 36.73 -22.55
N THR A 473 -42.14 36.06 -23.28
CA THR A 473 -42.35 35.74 -24.72
C THR A 473 -41.39 34.66 -25.29
N ASN A 474 -41.77 34.06 -26.43
CA ASN A 474 -41.23 32.80 -26.98
C ASN A 474 -39.91 32.92 -27.77
N GLY A 475 -39.16 31.80 -27.84
CA GLY A 475 -37.97 31.66 -28.71
C GLY A 475 -37.43 30.22 -28.79
N ALA A 476 -38.20 29.28 -29.33
CA ALA A 476 -37.86 27.85 -29.30
C ALA A 476 -36.79 27.42 -30.32
N SER A 477 -35.86 26.56 -29.89
CA SER A 477 -35.22 25.57 -30.75
C SER A 477 -34.99 24.28 -29.95
N GLU A 478 -35.59 23.17 -30.40
CA GLU A 478 -35.56 21.92 -29.67
C GLU A 478 -34.24 21.16 -29.87
N LYS A 479 -33.71 20.60 -28.78
CA LYS A 479 -32.68 19.55 -28.80
C LYS A 479 -33.20 18.35 -28.02
N PRO A 480 -32.92 17.10 -28.48
CA PRO A 480 -33.57 15.92 -27.94
C PRO A 480 -33.22 15.70 -26.46
N LYS A 481 -34.27 15.55 -25.62
CA LYS A 481 -34.11 15.21 -24.21
C LYS A 481 -33.66 13.75 -24.07
N ASN A 482 -32.36 13.55 -23.86
CA ASN A 482 -31.83 12.27 -23.38
C ASN A 482 -32.29 12.04 -21.94
N ASN A 483 -33.40 11.32 -21.77
CA ASN A 483 -33.94 10.94 -20.47
C ASN A 483 -33.03 9.91 -19.77
N LEU A 484 -31.97 10.40 -19.12
CA LEU A 484 -31.18 9.64 -18.15
C LEU A 484 -31.86 9.70 -16.77
N PRO A 485 -31.98 8.59 -16.03
CA PRO A 485 -32.80 8.52 -14.81
C PRO A 485 -32.12 9.09 -13.55
N TYR A 486 -31.11 9.96 -13.70
CA TYR A 486 -30.39 10.58 -12.58
C TYR A 486 -30.03 12.04 -12.91
N PRO A 487 -30.15 12.97 -11.95
CA PRO A 487 -29.82 14.37 -12.17
C PRO A 487 -28.30 14.55 -12.34
N PHE A 488 -27.87 14.99 -13.52
CA PHE A 488 -26.51 15.46 -13.74
C PHE A 488 -26.34 16.82 -13.04
N LYS A 489 -25.79 16.82 -11.81
CA LYS A 489 -25.33 18.06 -11.19
C LYS A 489 -24.04 18.52 -11.88
N GLU A 490 -24.21 19.50 -12.76
CA GLU A 490 -23.12 20.34 -13.24
C GLU A 490 -22.43 21.01 -12.03
N LYS A 491 -21.09 21.01 -12.01
CA LYS A 491 -20.34 21.65 -10.93
C LYS A 491 -20.30 23.15 -11.17
N SER A 492 -20.93 23.92 -10.28
CA SER A 492 -20.59 25.34 -10.10
C SER A 492 -19.15 25.46 -9.63
N ASP A 493 -18.37 26.37 -10.23
CA ASP A 493 -17.01 26.65 -9.80
C ASP A 493 -17.00 27.35 -8.42
N THR A 494 -16.46 26.66 -7.42
CA THR A 494 -16.11 27.26 -6.11
C THR A 494 -14.70 26.84 -5.69
N VAL A 495 -14.08 27.71 -4.89
CA VAL A 495 -12.62 27.83 -4.75
C VAL A 495 -11.96 26.64 -4.05
N SER A 496 -10.72 26.36 -4.45
CA SER A 496 -9.83 25.37 -3.82
C SER A 496 -9.26 25.89 -2.50
N GLU A 497 -9.59 25.23 -1.39
CA GLU A 497 -8.81 25.31 -0.14
C GLU A 497 -8.14 23.97 0.16
N PHE A 498 -6.80 23.99 0.15
CA PHE A 498 -5.95 22.92 0.66
C PHE A 498 -5.27 23.43 1.94
N HIS A 499 -5.40 22.69 3.03
CA HIS A 499 -4.46 22.76 4.16
C HIS A 499 -4.00 21.33 4.53
N PHE A 500 -2.85 21.26 5.21
CA PHE A 500 -1.93 20.13 5.24
C PHE A 500 -2.42 18.89 6.00
#